data_AF-A0A5K0VUJ9-F1
#
_entry.id   AF-A0A5K0VUJ9-F1
#
_cell.length_a   1.000
_cell.length_b   1.000
_cell.length_c   1.000
_cell.angle_alpha   90.00
_cell.angle_beta   90.00
_cell.angle_gamma   90.00
#
_symmetry.space_group_name_H-M   'P 1'
#
loop_
_entity.id
_entity.type
_entity.pdbx_description
1 polymer ?
#
loop_
_entity_poly.entity_id
_entity_poly.type
_entity_poly.pdbx_seq_one_letter_code
_entity_poly.pdbx_strand_id
1 'polypeptide(L)' 'ACEDSGFFYVVNHGISQELVDEVLAQSKRFFDLPLKEKMKLLRNKKHKGYTPILDETLDPDNQ' A
#
# COMPACT_ATOMS: atom_id res chain seq x y z
N ALA A 1 -10.76 11.43 19.49
CA ALA A 1 -10.34 10.85 18.18
C ALA A 1 -9.44 9.62 18.35
N CYS A 2 -8.22 9.74 18.88
CA CYS A 2 -7.38 8.56 19.12
C CYS A 2 -7.95 7.63 20.21
N GLU A 3 -8.61 8.20 21.23
CA GLU A 3 -9.24 7.42 22.31
C GLU A 3 -10.64 6.91 21.92
N ASP A 4 -11.42 7.72 21.21
CA ASP A 4 -12.83 7.39 20.94
C ASP A 4 -13.07 6.69 19.60
N SER A 5 -12.19 6.88 18.61
CA SER A 5 -12.42 6.46 17.22
C SER A 5 -11.25 5.71 16.59
N GLY A 6 -10.03 5.88 17.10
CA GLY A 6 -8.82 5.23 16.59
C GLY A 6 -8.27 5.80 15.27
N PHE A 7 -8.93 6.79 14.65
CA PHE A 7 -8.47 7.47 13.44
C PHE A 7 -9.00 8.90 13.34
N PHE A 8 -8.42 9.70 12.44
CA PHE A 8 -8.85 11.06 12.11
C PHE A 8 -8.37 11.46 10.70
N TYR A 9 -8.99 12.48 10.12
CA TYR A 9 -8.53 13.10 8.87
C TYR A 9 -7.64 14.31 9.18
N VAL A 10 -6.55 14.46 8.44
CA VAL A 10 -5.68 15.64 8.51
C VAL A 10 -5.89 16.48 7.26
N VAL A 11 -6.20 17.76 7.46
CA VAL A 11 -6.27 18.77 6.41
C VAL A 11 -5.17 19.80 6.62
N ASN A 12 -4.79 20.54 5.56
CA ASN A 12 -3.72 21.54 5.60
C ASN A 12 -2.35 20.99 6.05
N HIS A 13 -2.04 19.73 5.73
CA HIS A 13 -0.76 19.07 6.07
C HIS A 13 0.46 19.58 5.26
N GLY A 14 0.26 20.47 4.28
CA GLY A 14 1.34 21.08 3.49
C GLY A 14 1.96 20.19 2.42
N ILE A 15 1.47 18.96 2.23
CA ILE A 15 1.89 18.10 1.10
C ILE A 15 1.10 18.55 -0.13
N SER A 16 1.77 18.77 -1.25
CA SER A 16 1.12 19.22 -2.48
C SER A 16 0.19 18.14 -3.03
N GLN A 17 -0.95 18.58 -3.57
CA GLN A 17 -1.88 17.68 -4.24
C GLN A 17 -1.22 16.98 -5.44
N GLU A 18 -0.35 17.69 -6.16
CA GLU A 18 0.42 17.15 -7.28
C GLU A 18 1.25 15.92 -6.88
N LEU A 19 1.92 15.94 -5.73
CA LEU A 19 2.70 14.80 -5.26
C LEU A 19 1.80 13.60 -4.91
N VAL A 20 0.64 13.86 -4.30
CA VAL A 20 -0.33 12.79 -3.99
C VAL A 20 -0.83 12.15 -5.28
N ASP A 21 -1.20 12.97 -6.27
CA ASP A 21 -1.69 12.51 -7.57
C ASP A 21 -0.61 11.71 -8.33
N GLU A 22 0.65 12.17 -8.29
CA GLU A 22 1.76 11.47 -8.91
C GLU A 22 1.99 10.10 -8.27
N VAL A 23 2.02 10.02 -6.93
CA VAL A 23 2.20 8.74 -6.22
C VAL A 23 1.09 7.74 -6.57
N LEU A 24 -0.16 8.20 -6.62
CA LEU A 24 -1.29 7.35 -7.00
C LEU A 24 -1.21 6.92 -8.47
N ALA A 25 -0.79 7.81 -9.37
CA ALA A 25 -0.59 7.49 -10.78
C ALA A 25 0.54 6.46 -10.99
N GLN A 26 1.66 6.57 -10.27
CA GLN A 26 2.75 5.58 -10.32
C GLN A 26 2.31 4.23 -9.75
N SER A 27 1.55 4.22 -8.65
CA SER A 27 0.97 3.00 -8.10
C SER A 27 0.10 2.30 -9.15
N LYS A 28 -0.84 3.03 -9.78
CA LYS A 28 -1.67 2.49 -10.87
C LYS A 28 -0.84 1.89 -12.01
N ARG A 29 0.15 2.64 -12.51
CA ARG A 29 1.04 2.18 -13.60
C ARG A 29 1.74 0.88 -13.24
N PHE A 30 2.24 0.74 -12.02
CA PHE A 30 2.89 -0.48 -11.55
C PHE A 30 1.90 -1.65 -11.50
N PHE A 31 0.72 -1.46 -10.92
CA PHE A 31 -0.26 -2.54 -10.78
C PHE A 31 -0.92 -2.97 -12.10
N ASP A 32 -0.95 -2.09 -13.11
CA ASP A 32 -1.38 -2.39 -14.49
C ASP A 32 -0.35 -3.25 -15.27
N LEU A 33 0.88 -3.42 -14.76
CA LEU A 33 1.86 -4.33 -15.37
C LEU A 33 1.43 -5.80 -15.29
N PRO A 34 1.86 -6.64 -16.25
CA PRO A 34 1.64 -8.09 -16.18
C PRO A 34 2.18 -8.68 -14.87
N LEU A 35 1.50 -9.69 -14.33
CA LEU A 35 1.90 -10.34 -13.07
C LEU A 35 3.38 -10.75 -13.07
N LYS A 36 3.87 -11.32 -14.17
CA LYS A 36 5.27 -11.73 -14.32
C LYS A 36 6.27 -10.60 -14.02
N GLU A 37 5.95 -9.37 -14.43
CA GLU A 37 6.80 -8.20 -14.19
C GLU A 37 6.76 -7.77 -12.73
N LYS A 38 5.57 -7.76 -12.12
CA LYS A 38 5.41 -7.46 -10.69
C LYS A 38 6.13 -8.48 -9.80
N MET A 39 6.10 -9.76 -10.18
CA MET A 39 6.79 -10.85 -9.47
C MET A 39 8.33 -10.73 -9.47
N LYS A 40 8.93 -9.97 -10.39
CA LYS A 40 10.39 -9.68 -10.36
C LYS A 40 10.80 -8.92 -9.10
N LEU A 41 9.86 -8.20 -8.49
CA LEU A 41 10.06 -7.44 -7.27
C LEU A 41 9.47 -8.15 -6.04
N LEU A 42 9.35 -9.48 -6.04
CA LEU A 42 8.78 -10.24 -4.92
C LEU A 42 9.35 -9.80 -3.57
N ARG A 43 8.46 -9.65 -2.58
CA ARG A 43 8.79 -9.21 -1.22
C ARG A 43 9.98 -9.99 -0.67
N ASN A 44 11.00 -9.26 -0.20
CA ASN A 44 12.18 -9.84 0.41
C ASN A 44 12.02 -10.01 1.94
N LYS A 45 13.05 -10.59 2.58
CA LYS A 45 13.10 -10.80 4.05
C LYS A 45 13.04 -9.51 4.88
N LYS A 46 13.16 -8.33 4.26
CA LYS A 46 13.02 -7.01 4.91
C LYS A 46 11.66 -6.38 4.65
N HIS A 47 10.67 -7.17 4.21
CA HIS A 47 9.31 -6.74 3.87
C HIS A 47 9.22 -5.65 2.79
N LYS A 48 10.20 -5.61 1.87
CA LYS A 48 10.20 -4.68 0.72
C LYS A 48 9.95 -5.44 -0.57
N GLY A 49 9.06 -4.92 -1.41
CA GLY A 49 8.73 -5.50 -2.71
C GLY A 49 7.22 -5.68 -2.90
N TYR A 50 6.86 -6.45 -3.91
CA TYR A 50 5.50 -6.83 -4.28
C TYR A 50 5.05 -8.05 -3.47
N THR A 51 3.87 -7.96 -2.87
CA THR A 51 3.16 -9.07 -2.24
C THR A 51 2.01 -9.49 -3.16
N PRO A 52 2.00 -10.74 -3.66
CA PRO A 52 0.90 -11.26 -4.45
C PRO A 52 -0.42 -11.32 -3.66
N ILE A 53 -1.53 -11.27 -4.39
CA ILE A 53 -2.86 -11.55 -3.82
C ILE A 53 -2.83 -12.96 -3.20
N LEU A 54 -3.32 -13.08 -1.95
CA LEU A 54 -3.34 -14.31 -1.13
C LEU A 54 -1.98 -14.82 -0.61
N ASP A 55 -0.88 -14.08 -0.78
CA ASP A 55 0.42 -14.46 -0.20
C ASP A 55 0.42 -14.37 1.34
N GLU A 56 -0.49 -13.58 1.90
CA GLU A 56 -0.71 -13.47 3.34
C GLU A 56 -2.07 -14.06 3.68
N THR A 57 -2.05 -15.10 4.51
CA THR A 57 -3.25 -15.65 5.13
C THR A 57 -3.37 -15.02 6.51
N LEU A 58 -4.50 -14.36 6.78
CA LEU A 58 -4.78 -13.86 8.12
C LEU A 58 -5.06 -15.06 9.02
N ASP A 59 -4.48 -15.08 10.22
CA ASP A 59 -4.77 -16.10 11.22
C ASP A 59 -6.21 -15.90 11.73
N PRO A 60 -7.16 -16.75 11.34
CA PRO A 60 -8.57 -16.54 11.67
C PRO A 60 -8.85 -16.67 13.17
N ASP A 61 -7.96 -17.32 13.92
CA ASP A 61 -8.14 -17.55 15.36
C ASP A 61 -7.64 -16.38 16.22
N ASN A 62 -6.84 -15.47 15.65
CA ASN A 62 -6.25 -14.32 16.32
C ASN A 62 -6.57 -12.98 15.65
N GLN A 63 -7.66 -12.92 14.85
CA GLN A 63 -8.20 -11.68 14.28
C GLN A 63 -9.03 -10.86 15.26
#